data_AF-A0A395CU56-F1
#
_entry.id   AF-A0A395CU56-F1
#
_cell.length_a   1.000
_cell.length_b   1.000
_cell.length_c   1.000
_cell.angle_alpha   90.00
_cell.angle_beta   90.00
_cell.angle_gamma   90.00
#
_symmetry.space_group_name_H-M   'P 1'
#
loop_
_entity.id
_entity.type
_entity.pdbx_description
1 polymer ?
#
loop_
_entity_poly.entity_id
_entity_poly.type
_entity_poly.pdbx_seq_one_letter_code
_entity_poly.pdbx_strand_id
1 'polypeptide(L)'
;MRRTPVFSAAVLLPVAAAALAGSLDGLTPAGRYALDAAGCKVKDYFATLTETAIVLPTFSCEGVAFDQTEKRAGRAVFIARAKACVGEETLKAAPDAFSLALEDGVLQFSWKDGTKSAKLRRCPAHRGER
;
A
#
# COMPACT_ATOMS: atom_id res chain seq x y z
N MET A 1 -21.76 67.54 27.82
CA MET A 1 -22.32 67.33 26.46
C MET A 1 -21.74 66.05 25.89
N ARG A 2 -22.55 65.18 25.26
CA ARG A 2 -22.09 63.90 24.67
C ARG A 2 -21.80 64.08 23.17
N ARG A 3 -20.72 63.47 22.67
CA ARG A 3 -20.42 63.32 21.22
C ARG A 3 -19.77 61.96 20.91
N THR A 4 -20.61 60.99 20.56
CA THR A 4 -20.34 59.98 19.51
C THR A 4 -20.58 60.65 18.13
N PRO A 5 -20.24 60.08 16.95
CA PRO A 5 -19.86 58.70 16.58
C PRO A 5 -18.36 58.65 16.13
N VAL A 6 -17.78 57.69 15.39
CA VAL A 6 -18.26 56.54 14.57
C VAL A 6 -17.30 55.35 14.73
N PHE A 7 -17.79 54.12 14.53
CA PHE A 7 -16.94 52.95 14.22
C PHE A 7 -17.37 52.34 12.88
N SER A 8 -16.51 52.47 11.86
CA SER A 8 -16.71 51.82 10.55
C SER A 8 -16.38 50.33 10.66
N ALA A 9 -17.39 49.48 10.54
CA ALA A 9 -17.21 48.03 10.55
C ALA A 9 -16.61 47.55 9.22
N ALA A 10 -15.30 47.27 9.21
CA ALA A 10 -14.66 46.58 8.09
C ALA A 10 -15.03 45.09 8.11
N VAL A 11 -15.85 44.65 7.14
CA VAL A 11 -16.22 43.25 6.98
C VAL A 11 -15.03 42.48 6.41
N LEU A 12 -14.25 41.84 7.29
CA LEU A 12 -13.22 40.88 6.91
C LEU A 12 -13.89 39.58 6.45
N LEU A 13 -13.91 39.36 5.14
CA LEU A 13 -14.30 38.09 4.52
C LEU A 13 -13.35 36.98 5.01
N PRO A 14 -13.84 35.92 5.69
CA PRO A 14 -13.02 34.75 5.94
C PRO A 14 -12.78 34.04 4.61
N VAL A 15 -11.56 34.15 4.08
CA VAL A 15 -11.12 33.30 2.98
C VAL A 15 -11.11 31.87 3.50
N ALA A 16 -12.17 31.13 3.21
CA ALA A 16 -12.28 29.71 3.47
C ALA A 16 -11.25 28.99 2.58
N ALA A 17 -10.01 28.91 3.07
CA ALA A 17 -9.01 28.01 2.54
C ALA A 17 -9.51 26.59 2.79
N ALA A 18 -10.29 26.08 1.83
CA ALA A 18 -10.59 24.67 1.69
C ALA A 18 -9.25 23.97 1.39
N ALA A 19 -8.50 23.70 2.46
CA ALA A 19 -7.38 22.80 2.42
C ALA A 19 -7.94 21.47 1.93
N LEU A 20 -7.66 21.17 0.66
CA LEU A 20 -7.83 19.85 0.10
C LEU A 20 -6.92 18.92 0.90
N ALA A 21 -7.47 18.38 1.98
CA ALA A 21 -7.01 17.17 2.61
C ALA A 21 -7.27 16.04 1.59
N GLY A 22 -6.47 16.04 0.52
CA GLY A 22 -6.24 14.84 -0.26
C GLY A 22 -5.83 13.79 0.75
N SER A 23 -6.67 12.78 0.90
CA SER A 23 -6.41 11.67 1.80
C SER A 23 -5.00 11.20 1.51
N LEU A 24 -4.14 11.25 2.54
CA LEU A 24 -2.90 10.48 2.54
C LEU A 24 -3.27 9.02 2.74
N ASP A 25 -4.06 8.49 1.79
CA ASP A 25 -4.38 7.08 1.69
C ASP A 25 -3.06 6.33 1.88
N GLY A 26 -3.07 5.43 2.87
CA GLY A 26 -1.95 4.56 3.11
C GLY A 26 -1.64 3.87 1.79
N LEU A 27 -0.38 3.92 1.35
CA LEU A 27 0.02 3.06 0.25
C LEU A 27 -0.19 1.64 0.79
N THR A 28 -1.23 0.95 0.33
CA THR A 28 -1.50 -0.41 0.78
C THR A 28 -0.76 -1.38 -0.13
N PRO A 29 -0.01 -2.36 0.39
CA PRO A 29 0.61 -3.38 -0.43
C PRO A 29 -0.43 -4.35 -1.03
N ALA A 30 -1.68 -4.33 -0.55
CA ALA A 30 -2.77 -5.13 -1.11
C ALA A 30 -3.00 -4.81 -2.60
N GLY A 31 -3.25 -5.87 -3.38
CA GLY A 31 -3.42 -5.82 -4.84
C GLY A 31 -3.01 -7.13 -5.51
N ARG A 32 -3.30 -7.21 -6.81
CA ARG A 32 -2.81 -8.30 -7.69
C ARG A 32 -1.63 -7.79 -8.51
N TYR A 33 -0.63 -8.62 -8.70
CA TYR A 33 0.63 -8.25 -9.34
C TYR A 33 1.06 -9.32 -10.34
N ALA A 34 1.60 -8.90 -11.48
CA ALA A 34 2.17 -9.76 -12.50
C ALA A 34 3.63 -9.37 -12.78
N LEU A 35 4.37 -10.22 -13.50
CA LEU A 35 5.73 -9.90 -13.93
C LEU A 35 5.77 -8.69 -14.88
N ASP A 36 4.74 -8.53 -15.73
CA ASP A 36 4.63 -7.45 -16.70
C ASP A 36 3.18 -7.05 -17.03
N ALA A 37 3.02 -6.13 -17.98
CA ALA A 37 1.73 -5.62 -18.41
C ALA A 37 0.92 -6.57 -19.31
N ALA A 38 1.54 -7.58 -19.93
CA ALA A 38 0.84 -8.64 -20.66
C ALA A 38 0.24 -9.65 -19.67
N GLY A 39 0.99 -10.07 -18.65
CA GLY A 39 0.49 -10.90 -17.55
C GLY A 39 -0.76 -10.29 -16.89
N CYS A 40 -0.73 -8.98 -16.58
CA CYS A 40 -1.90 -8.26 -16.08
C CYS A 40 -3.12 -8.27 -17.02
N LYS A 41 -2.94 -8.36 -18.35
CA LYS A 41 -4.07 -8.42 -19.31
C LYS A 41 -4.72 -9.79 -19.35
N VAL A 42 -3.93 -10.86 -19.24
CA VAL A 42 -4.42 -12.25 -19.25
C VAL A 42 -4.75 -12.78 -17.85
N LYS A 43 -4.59 -11.95 -16.80
CA LYS A 43 -4.79 -12.28 -15.38
C LYS A 43 -3.80 -13.33 -14.84
N ASP A 44 -2.62 -13.41 -15.44
CA ASP A 44 -1.50 -14.21 -14.93
C ASP A 44 -0.82 -13.45 -13.78
N TYR A 45 -1.38 -13.63 -12.59
CA TYR A 45 -0.94 -12.93 -11.38
C TYR A 45 0.12 -13.73 -10.63
N PHE A 46 1.36 -13.27 -10.68
CA PHE A 46 2.49 -13.84 -9.94
C PHE A 46 2.40 -13.60 -8.43
N ALA A 47 1.70 -12.56 -7.97
CA ALA A 47 1.40 -12.40 -6.55
C ALA A 47 0.02 -11.77 -6.32
N THR A 48 -0.70 -12.27 -5.32
CA THR A 48 -1.92 -11.64 -4.80
C THR A 48 -1.73 -11.35 -3.31
N LEU A 49 -1.87 -10.08 -2.95
CA LEU A 49 -1.79 -9.60 -1.57
C LEU A 49 -3.17 -9.07 -1.17
N THR A 50 -3.72 -9.58 -0.07
CA THR A 50 -4.90 -9.01 0.59
C THR A 50 -4.45 -8.21 1.82
N GLU A 51 -5.38 -7.77 2.66
CA GLU A 51 -5.04 -7.14 3.94
C GLU A 51 -4.44 -8.13 4.96
N THR A 52 -4.66 -9.44 4.78
CA THR A 52 -4.35 -10.48 5.76
C THR A 52 -3.64 -11.71 5.19
N ALA A 53 -3.41 -11.77 3.88
CA ALA A 53 -2.78 -12.90 3.20
C ALA A 53 -1.88 -12.46 2.05
N ILE A 54 -0.91 -13.32 1.73
CA ILE A 54 0.00 -13.17 0.59
C ILE A 54 0.03 -14.52 -0.13
N VAL A 55 -0.14 -14.53 -1.44
CA VAL A 55 -0.12 -15.75 -2.27
C VAL A 55 0.80 -15.53 -3.47
N LEU A 56 1.82 -16.38 -3.60
CA LEU A 56 2.70 -16.57 -4.76
C LEU A 56 2.62 -18.04 -5.22
N PRO A 57 3.07 -18.42 -6.43
CA PRO A 57 2.93 -19.78 -6.97
C PRO A 57 3.46 -20.91 -6.06
N THR A 58 4.55 -20.67 -5.34
CA THR A 58 5.24 -21.69 -4.51
C THR A 58 5.33 -21.31 -3.03
N PHE A 59 4.67 -20.23 -2.62
CA PHE A 59 4.73 -19.68 -1.26
C PHE A 59 3.45 -18.90 -0.91
N SER A 60 2.84 -19.21 0.23
CA SER A 60 1.68 -18.48 0.73
C SER A 60 1.80 -18.18 2.22
N CYS A 61 1.16 -17.11 2.67
CA CYS A 61 1.09 -16.68 4.06
C CYS A 61 -0.30 -16.22 4.45
N GLU A 62 -0.70 -16.52 5.69
CA GLU A 62 -1.96 -16.11 6.32
C GLU A 62 -1.72 -15.39 7.65
N GLY A 63 -2.73 -14.61 8.06
CA GLY A 63 -2.67 -13.78 9.26
C GLY A 63 -1.58 -12.70 9.17
N VAL A 64 -1.33 -12.20 7.97
CA VAL A 64 -0.30 -11.20 7.67
C VAL A 64 -0.71 -9.83 8.22
N ALA A 65 0.24 -9.15 8.86
CA ALA A 65 0.16 -7.73 9.19
C ALA A 65 1.25 -6.96 8.42
N PHE A 66 0.91 -5.78 7.91
CA PHE A 66 1.81 -4.94 7.12
C PHE A 66 2.16 -3.65 7.88
N ASP A 67 3.33 -3.61 8.51
CA ASP A 67 3.82 -2.41 9.19
C ASP A 67 4.58 -1.53 8.19
N GLN A 68 4.03 -0.38 7.79
CA GLN A 68 4.72 0.58 6.93
C GLN A 68 5.86 1.26 7.70
N THR A 69 7.12 0.96 7.36
CA THR A 69 8.32 1.50 8.02
C THR A 69 8.94 2.70 7.31
N GLU A 70 8.68 2.88 6.02
CA GLU A 70 9.14 4.03 5.24
C GLU A 70 8.03 4.53 4.29
N LYS A 71 7.89 5.85 4.14
CA LYS A 71 7.09 6.49 3.08
C LYS A 71 7.85 7.70 2.53
N ARG A 72 8.05 7.73 1.21
CA ARG A 72 8.57 8.87 0.43
C ARG A 72 7.68 9.07 -0.80
N ALA A 73 7.92 10.12 -1.59
CA ALA A 73 7.17 10.33 -2.84
C ALA A 73 7.27 9.09 -3.75
N GLY A 74 6.13 8.53 -4.15
CA GLY A 74 6.04 7.32 -4.99
C GLY A 74 6.36 5.99 -4.29
N ARG A 75 7.00 5.99 -3.10
CA ARG A 75 7.56 4.79 -2.47
C ARG A 75 7.08 4.56 -1.04
N ALA A 76 6.74 3.32 -0.72
CA ALA A 76 6.60 2.84 0.65
C ALA A 76 7.38 1.53 0.87
N VAL A 77 7.84 1.32 2.11
CA VAL A 77 8.42 0.04 2.56
C VAL A 77 7.58 -0.48 3.71
N PHE A 78 7.28 -1.78 3.69
CA PHE A 78 6.53 -2.49 4.72
C PHE A 78 7.34 -3.65 5.25
N ILE A 79 7.20 -3.93 6.54
CA ILE A 79 7.54 -5.24 7.10
C ILE A 79 6.24 -6.05 7.16
N ALA A 80 6.18 -7.11 6.37
CA ALA A 80 5.12 -8.11 6.45
C ALA A 80 5.48 -9.11 7.56
N ARG A 81 4.57 -9.37 8.48
CA ARG A 81 4.70 -10.41 9.52
C ARG A 81 3.52 -11.36 9.42
N ALA A 82 3.78 -12.63 9.18
CA ALA A 82 2.76 -13.67 9.02
C ALA A 82 2.68 -14.56 10.26
N LYS A 83 1.48 -15.05 10.57
CA LYS A 83 1.29 -16.07 11.62
C LYS A 83 1.65 -17.46 11.12
N ALA A 84 1.41 -17.71 9.83
CA ALA A 84 1.67 -18.97 9.16
C ALA A 84 2.04 -18.68 7.70
N CYS A 85 3.17 -19.21 7.24
CA CYS A 85 3.54 -19.32 5.85
C CYS A 85 3.86 -20.78 5.52
N VAL A 86 3.58 -21.18 4.28
CA VAL A 86 3.88 -22.50 3.71
C VAL A 86 4.62 -22.27 2.39
N GLY A 87 5.69 -23.04 2.15
CA GLY A 87 6.45 -23.01 0.91
C GLY A 87 6.65 -24.41 0.35
N GLU A 88 7.04 -24.49 -0.93
CA GLU A 88 7.30 -25.76 -1.63
C GLU A 88 8.29 -26.67 -0.87
N GLU A 89 9.38 -26.10 -0.36
CA GLU A 89 10.42 -26.78 0.43
C GLU A 89 9.98 -27.10 1.88
N THR A 90 8.86 -26.55 2.36
CA THR A 90 8.42 -26.67 3.76
C THR A 90 6.90 -26.64 3.85
N LEU A 91 6.31 -27.83 3.73
CA LEU A 91 4.86 -28.07 3.83
C LEU A 91 4.28 -27.82 5.24
N LYS A 92 5.13 -27.54 6.24
CA LYS A 92 4.70 -27.23 7.61
C LYS A 92 4.57 -25.72 7.78
N ALA A 93 3.36 -25.26 8.06
CA ALA A 93 3.08 -23.86 8.40
C ALA A 93 3.96 -23.35 9.56
N ALA A 94 4.65 -22.24 9.35
CA ALA A 94 5.48 -21.56 10.34
C ALA A 94 5.37 -20.03 10.25
N PRO A 95 5.52 -19.26 11.34
CA PRO A 95 5.53 -17.80 11.26
C PRO A 95 6.79 -17.30 10.54
N ASP A 96 6.65 -16.24 9.75
CA ASP A 96 7.77 -15.63 9.02
C ASP A 96 7.60 -14.10 8.90
N ALA A 97 8.68 -13.40 8.58
CA ALA A 97 8.69 -11.96 8.35
C ALA A 97 9.69 -11.53 7.28
N PHE A 98 9.24 -10.67 6.37
CA PHE A 98 10.02 -10.19 5.23
C PHE A 98 9.65 -8.74 4.87
N SER A 99 10.49 -8.08 4.08
CA SER A 99 10.29 -6.69 3.68
C SER A 99 9.67 -6.60 2.29
N LEU A 100 8.78 -5.63 2.10
CA LEU A 100 8.14 -5.31 0.84
C LEU A 100 8.44 -3.86 0.47
N ALA A 101 9.03 -3.62 -0.71
CA ALA A 101 9.13 -2.30 -1.29
C ALA A 101 8.03 -2.14 -2.35
N LEU A 102 7.23 -1.07 -2.25
CA LEU A 102 6.25 -0.66 -3.25
C LEU A 102 6.66 0.72 -3.78
N GLU A 103 7.07 0.80 -5.04
CA GLU A 103 7.57 2.02 -5.69
C GLU A 103 6.85 2.20 -7.03
N ASP A 104 6.07 3.27 -7.20
CA ASP A 104 5.29 3.58 -8.41
C ASP A 104 4.43 2.41 -8.94
N GLY A 105 3.83 1.66 -8.00
CA GLY A 105 3.00 0.49 -8.31
C GLY A 105 3.80 -0.79 -8.62
N VAL A 106 5.12 -0.78 -8.45
CA VAL A 106 5.99 -1.96 -8.56
C VAL A 106 6.32 -2.50 -7.17
N LEU A 107 5.98 -3.76 -6.93
CA LEU A 107 6.27 -4.49 -5.69
C LEU A 107 7.56 -5.30 -5.83
N GLN A 108 8.39 -5.32 -4.79
CA GLN A 108 9.52 -6.24 -4.67
C GLN A 108 9.63 -6.77 -3.24
N PHE A 109 9.74 -8.09 -3.10
CA PHE A 109 10.01 -8.76 -1.84
C PHE A 109 11.52 -8.75 -1.56
N SER A 110 11.91 -8.58 -0.31
CA SER A 110 13.26 -8.81 0.20
C SER A 110 13.18 -9.75 1.39
N TRP A 111 13.76 -10.93 1.23
CA TRP A 111 13.71 -12.04 2.17
C TRP A 111 14.81 -11.92 3.24
N LYS A 112 14.74 -12.76 4.28
CA LYS A 112 15.63 -12.70 5.45
C LYS A 112 17.10 -13.00 5.14
N ASP A 113 17.37 -13.76 4.08
CA ASP A 113 18.71 -14.05 3.55
C ASP A 113 19.30 -12.88 2.71
N GLY A 114 18.52 -11.83 2.46
CA GLY A 114 18.87 -10.70 1.60
C GLY A 114 18.52 -10.90 0.12
N THR A 115 18.02 -12.08 -0.27
CA THR A 115 17.54 -12.36 -1.63
C THR A 115 16.32 -11.51 -1.94
N LYS A 116 16.18 -11.08 -3.20
CA LYS A 116 15.06 -10.26 -3.66
C LYS A 116 14.26 -10.98 -4.74
N SER A 117 12.95 -10.81 -4.73
CA SER A 117 12.10 -11.29 -5.84
C SER A 117 12.37 -10.50 -7.12
N ALA A 118 11.83 -10.99 -8.24
CA ALA A 118 11.55 -10.14 -9.39
C ALA A 118 10.71 -8.91 -8.99
N LYS A 119 10.81 -7.84 -9.78
CA LYS A 119 9.93 -6.66 -9.66
C LYS A 119 8.57 -6.99 -10.27
N LEU A 120 7.51 -6.91 -9.48
CA LEU A 120 6.15 -7.28 -9.89
C LEU A 120 5.31 -6.01 -10.10
N ARG A 121 4.72 -5.84 -11.27
CA ARG A 121 3.85 -4.70 -11.59
C ARG A 121 2.45 -4.93 -11.01
N ARG A 122 1.92 -3.95 -10.27
CA ARG A 122 0.52 -3.94 -9.83
C ARG A 122 -0.41 -3.89 -11.06
N CYS A 123 -1.33 -4.82 -11.11
CA CYS A 123 -2.37 -4.86 -12.12
C CYS A 123 -3.53 -3.95 -11.72
N PRO A 124 -4.23 -3.32 -12.69
CA PRO A 124 -5.39 -2.47 -12.38
C PRO A 124 -6.51 -3.30 -11.75
N ALA A 125 -7.21 -2.73 -10.77
CA ALA A 125 -8.42 -3.34 -10.22
C ALA A 125 -9.49 -3.45 -11.32
N HIS A 126 -10.07 -4.64 -11.49
CA HIS A 126 -11.18 -4.80 -12.42
C HIS A 126 -12.44 -4.14 -11.85
N ARG A 127 -13.16 -3.40 -12.69
CA ARG A 127 -14.40 -2.71 -12.33
C ARG A 127 -15.52 -3.74 -12.10
N GLY A 128 -15.63 -4.23 -10.87
CA GLY A 128 -16.61 -5.25 -10.47
C GLY A 128 -16.46 -5.80 -9.04
N GLU A 129 -15.34 -5.53 -8.36
CA GLU A 129 -15.06 -5.97 -6.99
C GLU A 129 -15.07 -4.78 -6.02
N ARG A 130 -16.27 -4.24 -5.74
CA ARG A 130 -16.57 -3.31 -4.64
C ARG A 130 -17.79 -3.81 -3.86
#